data_AF-G0U7Q6-F1
#
_entry.id   AF-G0U7Q6-F1
#
_cell.length_a   1.000
_cell.length_b   1.000
_cell.length_c   1.000
_cell.angle_alpha   90.00
_cell.angle_beta   90.00
_cell.angle_gamma   90.00
#
_symmetry.space_group_name_H-M   'P 1'
#
loop_
_entity.id
_entity.type
_entity.pdbx_description
1 polymer ?
#
loop_
_entity_poly.entity_id
_entity_poly.type
_entity_poly.pdbx_seq_one_letter_code
_entity_poly.pdbx_strand_id
1 'polypeptide(L)'
;PGFASEVRVLMAQAESHASHTHILMQVANITYVERVVALFLFGAHFSIFSFLFVFCPRMAFRLMGYLGEESVVIWTHMINDIVLGKIGDRAIPRAAFDYWSLHLRDAESRELAVGTVSSGGGSPSDYVEGKGWSVPEAIGLTCSGEAVAADAGEGVGVASQTVTLREVTLLLRSDEMVWRDACHAMADEITEAQRAKKESDKLFF
;
A
#
# COMPACT_ATOMS: atom_id res chain seq x y z
N PRO A 1 -7.59 22.42 5.78
CA PRO A 1 -7.44 21.08 6.39
C PRO A 1 -7.43 21.18 7.92
N GLY A 2 -8.12 20.26 8.60
CA GLY A 2 -8.17 20.24 10.06
C GLY A 2 -7.18 19.23 10.61
N PHE A 3 -6.62 19.48 11.80
CA PHE A 3 -5.71 18.55 12.48
C PHE A 3 -6.18 17.09 12.47
N ALA A 4 -7.50 16.86 12.59
CA ALA A 4 -8.09 15.53 12.55
C ALA A 4 -7.90 14.79 11.20
N SER A 5 -7.87 15.49 10.06
CA SER A 5 -7.65 14.83 8.77
C SER A 5 -6.21 14.38 8.59
N GLU A 6 -5.24 15.18 9.05
CA GLU A 6 -3.80 14.85 8.98
C GLU A 6 -3.47 13.63 9.83
N VAL A 7 -4.00 13.58 11.06
CA VAL A 7 -3.81 12.42 11.94
C VAL A 7 -4.42 11.17 11.33
N ARG A 8 -5.60 11.25 10.70
CA ARG A 8 -6.21 10.09 10.03
C ARG A 8 -5.35 9.57 8.88
N VAL A 9 -4.75 10.46 8.08
CA VAL A 9 -3.85 10.06 6.99
C VAL A 9 -2.63 9.32 7.54
N LEU A 10 -2.01 9.84 8.60
CA LEU A 10 -0.85 9.19 9.23
C LEU A 10 -1.22 7.85 9.88
N MET A 11 -2.40 7.75 10.48
CA MET A 11 -2.89 6.49 11.05
C MET A 11 -3.17 5.45 9.95
N ALA A 12 -3.78 5.86 8.84
CA ALA A 12 -4.00 4.99 7.69
C ALA A 12 -2.66 4.51 7.08
N GLN A 13 -1.65 5.38 7.05
CA GLN A 13 -0.29 5.00 6.63
C GLN A 13 0.31 3.94 7.57
N ALA A 14 0.20 4.15 8.89
CA ALA A 14 0.69 3.21 9.87
C ALA A 14 -0.01 1.84 9.78
N GLU A 15 -1.33 1.83 9.56
CA GLU A 15 -2.13 0.62 9.37
C GLU A 15 -1.72 -0.15 8.10
N SER A 16 -1.48 0.57 7.00
CA SER A 16 -0.98 -0.01 5.75
C SER A 16 0.38 -0.68 5.96
N HIS A 17 1.35 0.01 6.57
CA HIS A 17 2.67 -0.59 6.86
C HIS A 17 2.63 -1.77 7.84
N ALA A 18 1.75 -1.72 8.85
CA ALA A 18 1.56 -2.85 9.77
C ALA A 18 1.03 -4.09 9.03
N SER A 19 0.08 -3.90 8.13
CA SER A 19 -0.48 -4.95 7.28
C SER A 19 0.57 -5.51 6.32
N HIS A 20 1.35 -4.65 5.66
CA HIS A 20 2.46 -5.05 4.78
C HIS A 20 3.48 -5.92 5.52
N THR A 21 3.90 -5.48 6.71
CA THR A 21 4.86 -6.21 7.55
C THR A 21 4.31 -7.58 7.95
N HIS A 22 3.04 -7.65 8.34
CA HIS A 22 2.40 -8.89 8.72
C HIS A 22 2.36 -9.90 7.56
N ILE A 23 2.01 -9.45 6.36
CA ILE A 23 1.98 -10.27 5.15
C ILE A 23 3.39 -10.76 4.80
N LEU A 24 4.38 -9.87 4.80
CA LEU A 24 5.78 -10.22 4.50
C LEU A 24 6.35 -11.22 5.51
N MET A 25 5.99 -11.12 6.78
CA MET A 25 6.43 -12.06 7.80
C MET A 25 5.91 -13.49 7.56
N GLN A 26 4.69 -13.62 7.04
CA GLN A 26 4.12 -14.92 6.64
C GLN A 26 4.80 -15.46 5.37
N VAL A 27 5.12 -14.58 4.42
CA VAL A 27 5.80 -14.97 3.18
C VAL A 27 7.25 -15.39 3.44
N ALA A 28 8.01 -14.65 4.26
CA ALA A 28 9.47 -14.79 4.35
C ALA A 28 9.97 -15.90 5.30
N ASN A 29 9.14 -16.52 6.15
CA ASN A 29 9.56 -17.51 7.16
C ASN A 29 10.83 -17.11 7.93
N ILE A 30 10.76 -15.97 8.62
CA ILE A 30 11.89 -15.32 9.30
C ILE A 30 12.38 -16.15 10.50
N THR A 31 13.69 -16.40 10.54
CA THR A 31 14.40 -17.12 11.62
C THR A 31 14.46 -16.31 12.93
N TYR A 32 14.76 -16.95 14.06
CA TYR A 32 14.83 -16.24 15.35
C TYR A 32 15.90 -15.14 15.38
N VAL A 33 17.07 -15.38 14.76
CA VAL A 33 18.17 -14.40 14.71
C VAL A 33 17.76 -13.17 13.90
N GLU A 34 17.16 -13.36 12.72
CA GLU A 34 16.68 -12.27 11.88
C GLU A 34 15.61 -11.44 12.60
N ARG A 35 14.74 -12.06 13.41
CA ARG A 35 13.75 -11.33 14.24
C ARG A 35 14.41 -10.42 15.27
N VAL A 36 15.47 -10.89 15.95
CA VAL A 36 16.20 -10.06 16.93
C VAL A 36 16.87 -8.87 16.23
N VAL A 37 17.48 -9.10 15.06
CA VAL A 37 18.08 -8.03 14.26
C VAL A 37 17.02 -7.04 13.76
N ALA A 38 15.87 -7.54 13.29
CA ALA A 38 14.76 -6.70 12.86
C ALA A 38 14.22 -5.82 14.00
N LEU A 39 14.12 -6.35 15.22
CA LEU A 39 13.72 -5.57 16.39
C LEU A 39 14.73 -4.45 16.72
N PHE A 40 16.03 -4.74 16.61
CA PHE A 40 17.06 -3.72 16.82
C PHE A 40 17.00 -2.62 15.74
N LEU A 41 16.85 -3.00 14.48
CA LEU A 41 16.69 -2.07 13.36
C LEU A 41 15.44 -1.19 13.53
N PHE A 42 14.31 -1.79 13.93
CA PHE A 42 13.07 -1.07 14.18
C PHE A 42 13.23 -0.07 15.34
N GLY A 43 13.89 -0.47 16.43
CA GLY A 43 14.18 0.42 17.56
C GLY A 43 15.11 1.58 17.19
N ALA A 44 16.14 1.32 16.38
CA ALA A 44 17.02 2.35 15.86
C ALA A 44 16.29 3.32 14.92
N HIS A 45 15.51 2.79 13.99
CA HIS A 45 14.68 3.58 13.08
C HIS A 45 13.70 4.48 13.85
N PHE A 46 12.95 3.91 14.79
CA PHE A 46 12.03 4.66 15.65
C PHE A 46 12.74 5.79 16.40
N SER A 47 13.89 5.52 17.00
CA SER A 47 14.65 6.52 17.77
C SER A 47 15.11 7.67 16.87
N ILE A 48 15.69 7.37 15.71
CA ILE A 48 16.19 8.38 14.76
C ILE A 48 15.03 9.25 14.25
N PHE A 49 13.94 8.64 13.81
CA PHE A 49 12.78 9.38 13.29
C PHE A 49 12.06 10.15 14.40
N SER A 50 11.98 9.63 15.63
CA SER A 50 11.41 10.35 16.77
C SER A 50 12.16 11.65 17.05
N PHE A 51 13.49 11.61 17.12
CA PHE A 51 14.30 12.83 17.25
C PHE A 51 14.12 13.76 16.05
N LEU A 52 14.12 13.22 14.82
CA LEU A 52 13.99 14.02 13.61
C LEU A 52 12.64 14.73 13.52
N PHE A 53 11.54 14.09 13.93
CA PHE A 53 10.20 14.68 13.94
C PHE A 53 10.06 15.79 14.99
N VAL A 54 10.70 15.66 16.16
CA VAL A 54 10.68 16.69 17.20
C VAL A 54 11.42 17.96 16.78
N PHE A 55 12.60 17.81 16.16
CA PHE A 55 13.43 18.96 15.80
C PHE A 55 13.11 19.54 14.41
N CYS A 56 12.88 18.68 13.42
CA CYS A 56 12.78 19.05 12.00
C CYS A 56 11.70 18.24 11.27
N PRO A 57 10.40 18.45 11.55
CA PRO A 57 9.31 17.66 10.96
C PRO A 57 9.29 17.72 9.43
N ARG A 58 9.63 18.88 8.84
CA ARG A 58 9.77 19.04 7.38
C ARG A 58 10.80 18.09 6.77
N MET A 59 11.95 17.94 7.44
CA MET A 59 13.00 17.03 6.97
C MET A 59 12.59 15.58 7.13
N ALA A 60 11.89 15.23 8.21
CA ALA A 60 11.39 13.88 8.43
C ALA A 60 10.45 13.44 7.31
N PHE A 61 9.45 14.24 6.97
CA PHE A 61 8.52 13.92 5.88
C PHE A 61 9.20 13.83 4.51
N ARG A 62 10.17 14.71 4.22
CA ARG A 62 10.93 14.63 2.98
C ARG A 62 11.79 13.37 2.91
N LEU A 63 12.43 12.99 4.01
CA LEU A 63 13.22 11.76 4.09
C LEU A 63 12.33 10.53 3.92
N MET A 64 11.14 10.50 4.52
CA MET A 64 10.17 9.42 4.28
C MET A 64 9.71 9.36 2.82
N GLY A 65 9.51 10.51 2.17
CA GLY A 65 9.22 10.57 0.73
C GLY A 65 10.32 9.90 -0.11
N TYR A 66 11.60 10.20 0.17
CA TYR A 66 12.72 9.54 -0.51
C TYR A 66 12.83 8.04 -0.20
N LEU A 67 12.55 7.62 1.04
CA LEU A 67 12.47 6.19 1.36
C LEU A 67 11.32 5.51 0.60
N GLY A 68 10.20 6.20 0.37
CA GLY A 68 9.12 5.74 -0.49
C GLY A 68 9.54 5.60 -1.96
N GLU A 69 10.33 6.53 -2.49
CA GLU A 69 10.90 6.41 -3.85
C GLU A 69 11.74 5.15 -3.99
N GLU A 70 12.64 4.91 -3.05
CA GLU A 70 13.49 3.71 -3.04
C GLU A 70 12.65 2.44 -2.82
N SER A 71 11.62 2.48 -1.97
CA SER A 71 10.67 1.37 -1.78
C SER A 71 10.03 0.96 -3.12
N VAL A 72 9.53 1.92 -3.90
CA VAL A 72 8.94 1.66 -5.22
C VAL A 72 9.94 1.03 -6.20
N VAL A 73 11.20 1.47 -6.16
CA VAL A 73 12.29 0.89 -6.96
C VAL A 73 12.56 -0.55 -6.54
N ILE A 74 12.68 -0.83 -5.24
CA ILE A 74 12.89 -2.17 -4.69
C ILE A 74 11.78 -3.13 -5.13
N TRP A 75 10.50 -2.72 -5.03
CA TRP A 75 9.39 -3.55 -5.49
C TRP A 75 9.42 -3.80 -6.99
N THR A 76 9.84 -2.81 -7.78
CA THR A 76 10.01 -2.97 -9.22
C THR A 76 11.07 -4.01 -9.54
N HIS A 77 12.21 -3.99 -8.85
CA HIS A 77 13.24 -5.01 -8.99
C HIS A 77 12.73 -6.40 -8.60
N MET A 78 11.96 -6.51 -7.51
CA MET A 78 11.39 -7.78 -7.08
C MET A 78 10.42 -8.35 -8.12
N ILE A 79 9.56 -7.52 -8.73
CA ILE A 79 8.67 -7.92 -9.82
C ILE A 79 9.48 -8.46 -11.01
N ASN A 80 10.57 -7.77 -11.38
CA ASN A 80 11.42 -8.20 -12.48
C ASN A 80 12.09 -9.55 -12.18
N ASP A 81 12.58 -9.75 -10.96
CA ASP A 81 13.21 -11.01 -10.55
C ASP A 81 12.20 -12.17 -10.50
N ILE A 82 10.93 -11.89 -10.17
CA ILE A 82 9.83 -12.88 -10.27
C ILE A 82 9.55 -13.23 -11.73
N VAL A 83 9.45 -12.23 -12.63
CA VAL A 83 9.20 -12.46 -14.06
C VAL A 83 10.34 -13.23 -14.74
N LEU A 84 11.58 -12.97 -14.31
CA LEU A 84 12.76 -13.71 -14.77
C LEU A 84 12.88 -15.11 -14.15
N GLY A 85 11.97 -15.50 -13.26
CA GLY A 85 11.96 -16.81 -12.62
C GLY A 85 13.08 -17.04 -11.60
N LYS A 86 13.75 -15.97 -11.13
CA LYS A 86 14.77 -16.07 -10.07
C LYS A 86 14.14 -16.39 -8.72
N ILE A 87 12.89 -15.93 -8.52
CA ILE A 87 12.10 -16.16 -7.32
C ILE A 87 10.96 -17.10 -7.71
N GLY A 88 10.89 -18.27 -7.07
CA GLY A 88 9.82 -19.23 -7.28
C GLY A 88 8.49 -18.72 -6.74
N ASP A 89 7.40 -19.04 -7.44
CA ASP A 89 6.06 -18.68 -6.97
C ASP A 89 5.76 -19.38 -5.65
N ARG A 90 5.15 -18.65 -4.72
CA ARG A 90 4.85 -19.13 -3.37
C ARG A 90 3.39 -18.86 -3.08
N ALA A 91 2.76 -19.80 -2.39
CA ALA A 91 1.40 -19.65 -1.94
C ALA A 91 1.25 -18.37 -1.10
N ILE A 92 0.27 -17.55 -1.48
CA ILE A 92 0.03 -16.26 -0.84
C ILE A 92 -0.72 -16.46 0.48
N PRO A 93 -0.31 -15.78 1.56
CA PRO A 93 -1.01 -15.82 2.83
C PRO A 93 -2.44 -15.27 2.74
N ARG A 94 -3.37 -15.85 3.51
CA ARG A 94 -4.77 -15.38 3.60
C ARG A 94 -4.86 -13.90 4.00
N ALA A 95 -3.94 -13.41 4.82
CA ALA A 95 -3.89 -12.01 5.25
C ALA A 95 -3.80 -11.00 4.09
N ALA A 96 -3.19 -11.37 2.96
CA ALA A 96 -3.15 -10.51 1.77
C ALA A 96 -4.52 -10.39 1.10
N PHE A 97 -5.28 -11.49 1.07
CA PHE A 97 -6.63 -11.49 0.50
C PHE A 97 -7.56 -10.61 1.34
N ASP A 98 -7.44 -10.67 2.66
CA ASP A 98 -8.25 -9.88 3.58
C ASP A 98 -7.93 -8.37 3.46
N TYR A 99 -6.64 -8.00 3.40
CA TYR A 99 -6.22 -6.59 3.33
C TYR A 99 -6.63 -5.90 2.02
N TRP A 100 -6.33 -6.48 0.86
CA TRP A 100 -6.73 -5.89 -0.43
C TRP A 100 -8.15 -6.28 -0.86
N SER A 101 -8.91 -6.97 0.00
CA SER A 101 -10.24 -7.50 -0.30
C SER A 101 -10.26 -8.20 -1.66
N LEU A 102 -9.23 -9.02 -1.92
CA LEU A 102 -9.11 -9.85 -3.11
C LEU A 102 -10.10 -11.00 -2.98
N HIS A 103 -11.40 -10.71 -3.00
CA HIS A 103 -12.38 -11.72 -3.33
C HIS A 103 -11.95 -12.33 -4.66
N LEU A 104 -11.88 -13.66 -4.69
CA LEU A 104 -11.66 -14.46 -5.89
C LEU A 104 -12.45 -13.77 -7.00
N ARG A 105 -11.72 -13.09 -7.90
CA ARG A 105 -12.37 -12.34 -8.96
C ARG A 105 -12.89 -13.44 -9.88
N ASP A 106 -14.16 -13.76 -9.73
CA ASP A 106 -14.87 -14.61 -10.67
C ASP A 106 -14.58 -14.10 -12.09
N ALA A 107 -14.50 -15.05 -13.01
CA ALA A 107 -13.80 -15.05 -14.29
C ALA A 107 -14.17 -13.95 -15.33
N GLU A 108 -14.78 -12.83 -14.96
CA GLU A 108 -15.38 -11.89 -15.91
C GLU A 108 -14.38 -10.85 -16.47
N SER A 109 -13.31 -10.50 -15.76
CA SER A 109 -12.41 -9.41 -16.21
C SER A 109 -11.23 -9.84 -17.09
N ARG A 110 -11.11 -11.13 -17.45
CA ARG A 110 -10.04 -11.62 -18.37
C ARG A 110 -10.53 -11.78 -19.82
N GLU A 111 -11.85 -11.88 -20.06
CA GLU A 111 -12.39 -11.98 -21.42
C GLU A 111 -12.36 -10.64 -22.15
N LEU A 112 -12.46 -9.52 -21.42
CA LEU A 112 -12.36 -8.16 -21.97
C LEU A 112 -10.96 -7.79 -22.48
N ALA A 113 -9.90 -8.49 -22.09
CA ALA A 113 -8.54 -8.23 -22.56
C ALA A 113 -8.13 -9.10 -23.77
N VAL A 114 -8.87 -10.17 -24.07
CA VAL A 114 -8.55 -11.12 -25.16
C VAL A 114 -9.55 -11.01 -26.33
N GLY A 115 -10.71 -10.38 -26.13
CA GLY A 115 -11.77 -10.24 -27.14
C GLY A 115 -11.69 -9.02 -28.08
N THR A 116 -10.63 -8.20 -28.06
CA THR A 116 -10.56 -7.01 -28.96
C THR A 116 -9.20 -6.87 -29.64
N VAL A 117 -8.75 -7.95 -30.30
CA VAL A 117 -7.94 -7.82 -31.53
C VAL A 117 -8.84 -8.19 -32.70
N SER A 118 -9.63 -7.22 -33.15
CA SER A 118 -10.16 -7.18 -34.51
C SER A 118 -10.44 -5.71 -34.87
N SER A 119 -9.56 -5.19 -35.72
CA SER A 119 -9.67 -4.03 -36.62
C SER A 119 -10.64 -2.88 -36.28
N GLY A 120 -10.06 -1.68 -36.05
CA GLY A 120 -10.75 -0.41 -36.25
C GLY A 120 -9.98 0.77 -35.65
N GLY A 121 -9.40 1.62 -36.50
CA GLY A 121 -8.56 2.75 -36.07
C GLY A 121 -9.32 3.91 -35.41
N GLY A 122 -8.62 4.65 -34.54
CA GLY A 122 -9.05 5.92 -33.99
C GLY A 122 -8.18 6.36 -32.79
N SER A 123 -7.74 7.62 -32.80
CA SER A 123 -6.99 8.33 -31.76
C SER A 123 -7.48 9.78 -31.79
N PRO A 124 -7.29 10.67 -30.79
CA PRO A 124 -7.01 10.53 -29.35
C PRO A 124 -8.02 11.39 -28.50
N SER A 125 -7.70 11.64 -27.23
CA SER A 125 -8.23 12.66 -26.29
C SER A 125 -9.41 12.23 -25.40
N ASP A 126 -9.13 12.05 -24.10
CA ASP A 126 -9.64 12.93 -23.05
C ASP A 126 -9.06 12.52 -21.68
N TYR A 127 -8.21 13.38 -21.12
CA TYR A 127 -7.88 13.41 -19.70
C TYR A 127 -9.05 14.11 -18.98
N VAL A 128 -9.78 13.39 -18.12
CA VAL A 128 -10.77 14.01 -17.25
C VAL A 128 -10.20 14.15 -15.84
N GLU A 129 -10.05 15.41 -15.49
CA GLU A 129 -9.66 16.00 -14.23
C GLU A 129 -10.80 15.93 -13.20
N GLY A 130 -10.49 15.49 -11.98
CA GLY A 130 -11.15 15.92 -10.73
C GLY A 130 -12.43 15.21 -10.28
N LYS A 131 -12.36 14.51 -9.13
CA LYS A 131 -13.16 14.79 -7.92
C LYS A 131 -12.73 13.93 -6.73
N GLY A 132 -12.75 14.56 -5.55
CA GLY A 132 -12.03 14.17 -4.34
C GLY A 132 -12.48 12.88 -3.67
N TRP A 133 -11.52 12.26 -2.98
CA TRP A 133 -11.73 11.08 -2.15
C TRP A 133 -12.55 11.44 -0.91
N SER A 134 -13.73 10.82 -0.80
CA SER A 134 -14.59 10.88 0.39
C SER A 134 -14.36 9.60 1.21
N VAL A 135 -14.17 9.75 2.52
CA VAL A 135 -13.98 8.64 3.47
C VAL A 135 -15.30 7.86 3.64
N PRO A 136 -15.35 6.54 3.39
CA PRO A 136 -16.51 5.73 3.77
C PRO A 136 -16.55 5.51 5.29
N GLU A 137 -17.71 5.79 5.86
CA GLU A 137 -18.06 5.72 7.27
C GLU A 137 -18.41 4.28 7.68
N ALA A 138 -17.83 3.84 8.81
CA ALA A 138 -18.29 2.78 9.71
C ALA A 138 -18.67 1.40 9.11
N ILE A 139 -17.75 0.43 9.20
CA ILE A 139 -18.10 -1.00 9.17
C ILE A 139 -18.52 -1.40 10.58
N GLY A 140 -19.84 -1.49 10.79
CA GLY A 140 -20.45 -2.01 12.00
C GLY A 140 -20.10 -3.49 12.19
N LEU A 141 -19.52 -3.80 13.35
CA LEU A 141 -19.49 -5.16 13.89
C LEU A 141 -20.92 -5.60 14.24
N THR A 142 -21.36 -6.72 13.68
CA THR A 142 -22.33 -7.60 14.35
C THR A 142 -21.91 -9.05 14.16
N CYS A 143 -21.50 -9.69 15.26
CA CYS A 143 -21.40 -11.13 15.40
C CYS A 143 -22.78 -11.73 15.73
N SER A 144 -23.16 -12.79 15.01
CA SER A 144 -24.04 -13.91 15.40
C SER A 144 -24.06 -14.84 14.18
N GLY A 145 -23.92 -16.16 14.18
CA GLY A 145 -24.15 -17.22 15.14
C GLY A 145 -24.65 -18.43 14.31
N GLU A 146 -24.17 -19.63 14.65
CA GLU A 146 -24.63 -20.97 14.23
C GLU A 146 -24.12 -21.63 12.93
N ALA A 147 -23.77 -22.91 13.13
CA ALA A 147 -23.27 -23.91 12.19
C ALA A 147 -24.41 -24.70 11.53
N VAL A 148 -24.12 -25.47 10.46
CA VAL A 148 -24.46 -26.91 10.29
C VAL A 148 -24.17 -27.45 8.87
N ALA A 149 -23.48 -28.60 8.86
CA ALA A 149 -23.45 -29.77 7.95
C ALA A 149 -23.24 -29.68 6.42
N ALA A 150 -22.12 -30.30 6.02
CA ALA A 150 -21.92 -31.35 5.00
C ALA A 150 -22.96 -31.56 3.87
N ASP A 151 -22.47 -31.49 2.62
CA ASP A 151 -22.74 -32.53 1.62
C ASP A 151 -21.57 -32.64 0.62
N ALA A 152 -21.27 -33.88 0.22
CA ALA A 152 -20.21 -34.26 -0.68
C ALA A 152 -20.77 -34.35 -2.11
N GLY A 153 -20.23 -33.55 -3.03
CA GLY A 153 -20.60 -33.58 -4.44
C GLY A 153 -19.37 -33.37 -5.31
N GLU A 154 -18.97 -34.46 -5.98
CA GLU A 154 -17.89 -34.55 -6.96
C GLU A 154 -18.22 -33.72 -8.22
N GLY A 155 -17.32 -32.84 -8.63
CA GLY A 155 -17.54 -32.03 -9.83
C GLY A 155 -16.40 -31.08 -10.16
N VAL A 156 -15.63 -31.45 -11.19
CA VAL A 156 -14.83 -30.60 -12.09
C VAL A 156 -13.77 -29.72 -11.40
N GLY A 157 -12.50 -30.07 -11.61
CA GLY A 157 -11.35 -29.26 -11.19
C GLY A 157 -11.39 -27.85 -11.75
N VAL A 158 -12.00 -26.94 -11.01
CA VAL A 158 -11.85 -25.49 -11.18
C VAL A 158 -10.39 -25.19 -10.86
N ALA A 159 -9.61 -24.83 -11.88
CA ALA A 159 -8.29 -24.29 -11.68
C ALA A 159 -8.42 -23.06 -10.77
N SER A 160 -8.13 -23.26 -9.48
CA SER A 160 -8.14 -22.23 -8.46
C SER A 160 -7.25 -21.11 -8.96
N GLN A 161 -7.84 -20.00 -9.40
CA GLN A 161 -7.09 -18.82 -9.80
C GLN A 161 -6.43 -18.29 -8.52
N THR A 162 -5.19 -18.72 -8.34
CA THR A 162 -4.34 -18.34 -7.24
C THR A 162 -3.76 -16.97 -7.58
N VAL A 163 -4.05 -15.98 -6.75
CA VAL A 163 -3.35 -14.69 -6.83
C VAL A 163 -1.86 -14.99 -6.75
N THR A 164 -1.10 -14.50 -7.73
CA THR A 164 0.33 -14.81 -7.88
C THR A 164 1.19 -13.85 -7.06
N LEU A 165 2.37 -14.28 -6.62
CA LEU A 165 3.26 -13.43 -5.80
C LEU A 165 3.55 -12.07 -6.47
N ARG A 166 3.57 -12.07 -7.81
CA ARG A 166 3.70 -10.87 -8.63
C ARG A 166 2.54 -9.88 -8.44
N GLU A 167 1.30 -10.36 -8.38
CA GLU A 167 0.12 -9.52 -8.22
C GLU A 167 0.10 -8.85 -6.84
N VAL A 168 0.41 -9.59 -5.77
CA VAL A 168 0.54 -8.98 -4.44
C VAL A 168 1.69 -7.98 -4.39
N THR A 169 2.82 -8.27 -5.03
CA THR A 169 3.93 -7.32 -5.09
C THR A 169 3.56 -6.03 -5.83
N LEU A 170 2.74 -6.14 -6.88
CA LEU A 170 2.24 -4.97 -7.61
C LEU A 170 1.31 -4.12 -6.73
N LEU A 171 0.43 -4.75 -5.95
CA LEU A 171 -0.44 -4.05 -5.01
C LEU A 171 0.37 -3.36 -3.90
N LEU A 172 1.37 -4.04 -3.38
CA LEU A 172 2.29 -3.48 -2.40
C LEU A 172 2.99 -2.25 -2.97
N ARG A 173 3.50 -2.34 -4.21
CA ARG A 173 4.11 -1.21 -4.91
C ARG A 173 3.13 -0.05 -5.10
N SER A 174 1.86 -0.31 -5.43
CA SER A 174 0.89 0.77 -5.61
C SER A 174 0.61 1.51 -4.31
N ASP A 175 0.50 0.79 -3.19
CA ASP A 175 0.28 1.41 -1.87
C ASP A 175 1.48 2.29 -1.50
N GLU A 176 2.71 1.83 -1.73
CA GLU A 176 3.93 2.60 -1.47
C GLU A 176 4.04 3.87 -2.34
N MET A 177 3.52 3.85 -3.57
CA MET A 177 3.45 5.05 -4.41
C MET A 177 2.50 6.10 -3.83
N VAL A 178 1.34 5.68 -3.30
CA VAL A 178 0.37 6.58 -2.65
C VAL A 178 1.01 7.26 -1.43
N TRP A 179 1.70 6.48 -0.58
CA TRP A 179 2.31 7.02 0.62
C TRP A 179 3.55 7.87 0.35
N ARG A 180 4.33 7.56 -0.69
CA ARG A 180 5.41 8.42 -1.18
C ARG A 180 4.89 9.81 -1.53
N ASP A 181 3.84 9.88 -2.33
CA ASP A 181 3.28 11.14 -2.80
C ASP A 181 2.66 11.93 -1.64
N ALA A 182 1.99 11.25 -0.71
CA ALA A 182 1.47 11.86 0.51
C ALA A 182 2.57 12.46 1.39
N CYS A 183 3.71 11.78 1.55
CA CYS A 183 4.84 12.29 2.34
C CYS A 183 5.48 13.54 1.71
N HIS A 184 5.65 13.57 0.39
CA HIS A 184 6.15 14.76 -0.30
C HIS A 184 5.17 15.93 -0.20
N ALA A 185 3.88 15.68 -0.38
CA ALA A 185 2.84 16.69 -0.22
C ALA A 185 2.86 17.31 1.19
N MET A 186 2.91 16.49 2.25
CA MET A 186 3.01 16.97 3.63
C MET A 186 4.28 17.81 3.86
N ALA A 187 5.42 17.42 3.28
CA ALA A 187 6.65 18.20 3.37
C ALA A 187 6.55 19.57 2.67
N ASP A 188 5.85 19.63 1.55
CA ASP A 188 5.60 20.87 0.80
C ASP A 188 4.62 21.79 1.57
N GLU A 189 3.53 21.25 2.12
CA GLU A 189 2.58 21.99 2.97
C GLU A 189 3.27 22.63 4.18
N ILE A 190 4.17 21.91 4.86
CA ILE A 190 4.95 22.46 5.98
C ILE A 190 5.86 23.60 5.50
N THR A 191 6.43 23.48 4.30
CA THR A 191 7.31 24.51 3.73
C THR A 191 6.53 25.79 3.43
N GLU A 192 5.34 25.64 2.85
CA GLU A 192 4.44 26.76 2.56
C GLU A 192 3.96 27.46 3.84
N ALA A 193 3.55 26.69 4.86
CA ALA A 193 3.14 27.22 6.15
C ALA A 193 4.27 28.03 6.83
N GLN A 194 5.51 27.55 6.76
CA GLN A 194 6.68 28.26 7.27
C GLN A 194 6.96 29.56 6.51
N ARG A 195 6.78 29.56 5.17
CA ARG A 195 6.95 30.75 4.34
C ARG A 195 5.88 31.80 4.67
N ALA A 196 4.60 31.40 4.74
CA ALA A 196 3.49 32.29 5.05
C ALA A 196 3.64 32.96 6.42
N LYS A 197 4.10 32.20 7.43
CA LYS A 197 4.42 32.76 8.75
C LYS A 197 5.52 33.81 8.69
N LYS A 198 6.61 33.53 7.96
CA LYS A 198 7.73 34.47 7.79
C LYS A 198 7.32 35.74 7.04
N GLU A 199 6.42 35.63 6.07
CA GLU A 199 5.87 36.79 5.35
C GLU A 199 4.94 37.61 6.22
N SER A 200 4.10 36.97 7.03
CA SER A 200 3.26 37.64 8.02
C SER A 200 4.12 38.40 9.05
N ASP A 201 5.15 37.76 9.62
CA ASP A 201 6.07 38.40 10.57
C ASP A 201 6.79 39.62 9.99
N LYS A 202 7.05 39.64 8.67
CA LYS A 202 7.63 40.80 7.96
C LYS A 202 6.65 41.93 7.72
N LEU A 203 5.35 41.66 7.62
CA LEU A 203 4.32 42.68 7.42
C LEU A 203 3.92 43.36 8.74
N PHE A 204 4.17 42.70 9.87
CA PHE A 204 3.91 43.24 11.21
C PHE A 204 5.07 44.07 11.80
N PHE A 205 6.21 44.17 11.10
CA PHE A 205 7.39 44.98 11.46
C PHE A 205 7.64 46.07 10.42
#